data_AF-A0A9N9IYP5-F1
#
_entry.id   AF-A0A9N9IYP5-F1
#
_cell.length_a   1.000
_cell.length_b   1.000
_cell.length_c   1.000
_cell.angle_alpha   90.00
_cell.angle_beta   90.00
_cell.angle_gamma   90.00
#
_symmetry.space_group_name_H-M   'P 1'
#
loop_
_entity.id
_entity.type
_entity.pdbx_description
1 polymer ?
#
loop_
_entity_poly.entity_id
_entity_poly.type
_entity_poly.pdbx_seq_one_letter_code
_entity_poly.pdbx_strand_id
1 'polypeptide(L)'
;TVLLLKEKASPEPIKLHQSTTYDINDGTKQISDEYEIKLATLSYTSIFLPVLSHVFVNIEELSKILKNGPEKKYWGIIATSQKAVKGLKLAWNNSFNDVTEVDSFIKEKNLWKNLPFFVVGKATAKAADDLNLNTLGLKSGNSESLAEYIIQSHSESNPTALSLLFLTGDKRLDKLPTRLSEAGIKLEELLVYETRPDENFSTEM
;
A
#
# COMPACT_ATOMS: atom_id res chain seq x y z
N THR A 1 -15.95 5.26 8.74
CA THR A 1 -17.03 4.39 8.25
C THR A 1 -18.24 4.58 9.11
N VAL A 2 -19.41 4.72 8.50
CA VAL A 2 -20.70 4.71 9.20
C VAL A 2 -21.49 3.54 8.63
N LEU A 3 -22.13 2.76 9.50
CA LEU A 3 -22.99 1.68 9.08
C LEU A 3 -24.39 1.98 9.62
N LEU A 4 -25.31 2.25 8.71
CA LEU A 4 -26.69 2.57 9.06
C LEU A 4 -27.49 1.27 9.14
N LEU A 5 -28.11 1.02 10.29
CA LEU A 5 -28.96 -0.13 10.54
C LEU A 5 -30.42 0.28 10.42
N LYS A 6 -31.18 -0.39 9.56
CA LYS A 6 -32.64 -0.29 9.57
C LYS A 6 -33.23 -1.42 10.41
N GLU A 7 -34.18 -1.10 11.29
CA GLU A 7 -34.80 -2.06 12.20
C GLU A 7 -35.70 -3.08 11.46
N LYS A 8 -35.92 -4.22 12.13
CA LYS A 8 -36.49 -5.48 11.65
C LYS A 8 -37.70 -5.30 10.71
N ALA A 9 -37.57 -5.72 9.45
CA ALA A 9 -38.69 -5.77 8.53
C ALA A 9 -39.68 -6.90 8.89
N SER A 10 -40.97 -6.57 8.90
CA SER A 10 -42.12 -7.51 8.94
C SER A 10 -42.01 -8.58 7.83
N PRO A 11 -42.60 -9.78 7.96
CA PRO A 11 -42.37 -10.90 7.05
C PRO A 11 -43.19 -10.72 5.77
N GLU A 12 -42.80 -9.79 4.91
CA GLU A 12 -43.15 -9.83 3.50
C GLU A 12 -41.91 -10.13 2.66
N PRO A 13 -42.04 -10.87 1.55
CA PRO A 13 -40.90 -11.23 0.71
C PRO A 13 -40.38 -9.96 0.05
N ILE A 14 -39.31 -9.40 0.61
CA ILE A 14 -38.59 -8.27 0.04
C ILE A 14 -38.02 -8.76 -1.30
N LYS A 15 -38.59 -8.26 -2.40
CA LYS A 15 -37.93 -8.31 -3.71
C LYS A 15 -36.54 -7.73 -3.53
N LEU A 16 -35.52 -8.50 -3.91
CA LEU A 16 -34.12 -8.14 -3.91
C LEU A 16 -33.93 -6.86 -4.76
N HIS A 17 -34.23 -5.70 -4.20
CA HIS A 17 -33.97 -4.42 -4.82
C HIS A 17 -32.50 -4.10 -4.60
N GLN A 18 -31.75 -4.39 -5.66
CA GLN A 18 -30.49 -3.77 -6.08
C GLN A 18 -29.53 -3.47 -4.93
N SER A 19 -28.64 -4.45 -4.69
CA SER A 19 -27.23 -4.23 -4.34
C SER A 19 -26.82 -2.79 -4.65
N THR A 20 -26.62 -1.96 -3.64
CA THR A 20 -26.02 -0.64 -3.81
C THR A 20 -24.62 -0.89 -4.34
N THR A 21 -24.44 -0.68 -5.64
CA THR A 21 -23.20 -0.93 -6.35
C THR A 21 -22.19 0.13 -5.95
N TYR A 22 -21.11 -0.29 -5.33
CA TYR A 22 -19.92 0.53 -5.18
C TYR A 22 -19.16 0.54 -6.50
N ASP A 23 -18.96 1.72 -7.09
CA ASP A 23 -18.00 1.93 -8.17
C ASP A 23 -16.58 1.85 -7.57
N ILE A 24 -16.10 0.62 -7.40
CA ILE A 24 -14.70 0.34 -7.17
C ILE A 24 -14.06 0.38 -8.56
N ASN A 25 -13.35 1.47 -8.88
CA ASN A 25 -12.52 1.62 -10.09
C ASN A 25 -11.32 0.64 -10.08
N ASP A 26 -11.59 -0.67 -10.03
CA ASP A 26 -10.63 -1.73 -10.27
C ASP A 26 -11.43 -3.02 -10.53
N GLY A 27 -11.50 -3.47 -11.79
CA GLY A 27 -12.38 -4.52 -12.31
C GLY A 27 -12.15 -5.93 -11.74
N THR A 28 -12.31 -6.10 -10.44
CA THR A 28 -12.19 -7.38 -9.74
C THR A 28 -13.40 -7.63 -8.85
N LYS A 29 -14.16 -8.66 -9.24
CA LYS A 29 -15.16 -9.44 -8.48
C LYS A 29 -15.67 -8.85 -7.15
N GLN A 30 -16.94 -8.46 -7.16
CA GLN A 30 -17.76 -8.08 -5.99
C GLN A 30 -17.59 -9.04 -4.80
N ILE A 31 -17.13 -8.52 -3.67
CA ILE A 31 -17.13 -9.22 -2.38
C ILE A 31 -17.97 -8.34 -1.44
N SER A 32 -19.09 -8.88 -0.95
CA SER A 32 -19.89 -8.21 0.10
C SER A 32 -19.05 -8.12 1.38
N ASP A 33 -19.08 -6.97 2.04
CA ASP A 33 -18.28 -6.69 3.22
C ASP A 33 -18.66 -7.63 4.39
N GLU A 34 -17.68 -8.07 5.19
CA GLU A 34 -17.94 -9.03 6.28
C GLU A 34 -18.95 -8.53 7.32
N TYR A 35 -19.03 -7.21 7.53
CA TYR A 35 -20.01 -6.61 8.42
C TYR A 35 -21.42 -6.68 7.82
N GLU A 36 -21.59 -6.40 6.52
CA GLU A 36 -22.88 -6.54 5.84
C GLU A 36 -23.41 -7.97 5.94
N ILE A 37 -22.55 -8.96 5.67
CA ILE A 37 -22.91 -10.37 5.76
C ILE A 37 -23.36 -10.70 7.19
N LYS A 38 -22.57 -10.33 8.20
CA LYS A 38 -22.92 -10.60 9.62
C LYS A 38 -24.23 -9.93 10.02
N LEU A 39 -24.47 -8.70 9.58
CA LEU A 39 -25.70 -7.97 9.90
C LEU A 39 -26.92 -8.55 9.19
N ALA A 40 -26.76 -8.98 7.93
CA ALA A 40 -27.79 -9.70 7.19
C ALA A 40 -28.16 -11.01 7.89
N THR A 41 -27.20 -11.76 8.46
CA THR A 41 -27.51 -12.98 9.25
C THR A 41 -28.35 -12.69 10.50
N LEU A 42 -28.30 -11.45 11.01
CA LEU A 42 -29.09 -10.98 12.13
C LEU A 42 -30.38 -10.26 11.69
N SER A 43 -30.75 -10.36 10.41
CA SER A 43 -31.94 -9.71 9.80
C SER A 43 -31.91 -8.17 9.85
N TYR A 44 -30.72 -7.56 9.89
CA TYR A 44 -30.55 -6.13 9.69
C TYR A 44 -30.29 -5.80 8.22
N THR A 45 -30.85 -4.69 7.76
CA THR A 45 -30.41 -4.06 6.51
C THR A 45 -29.30 -3.07 6.83
N SER A 46 -28.17 -3.18 6.14
CA SER A 46 -27.01 -2.30 6.27
C SER A 46 -26.78 -1.51 4.99
N ILE A 47 -26.37 -0.26 5.14
CA ILE A 47 -25.80 0.55 4.06
C ILE A 47 -24.36 0.86 4.44
N PHE A 48 -23.41 0.51 3.57
CA PHE A 48 -22.02 0.90 3.74
C PHE A 48 -21.77 2.25 3.08
N LEU A 49 -21.32 3.23 3.88
CA LEU A 49 -21.04 4.58 3.43
C LEU A 49 -19.55 4.90 3.64
N PRO A 50 -18.73 4.91 2.57
CA PRO A 50 -17.31 5.24 2.69
C PRO A 50 -17.16 6.70 3.11
N VAL A 51 -16.45 6.93 4.22
CA VAL A 51 -16.19 8.30 4.75
C VAL A 51 -14.80 8.79 4.38
N LEU A 52 -13.91 7.85 4.04
CA LEU A 52 -12.52 8.12 3.73
C LEU A 52 -12.19 7.50 2.39
N SER A 53 -11.52 8.28 1.55
CA SER A 53 -10.89 7.85 0.32
C SER A 53 -9.37 7.91 0.46
N HIS A 54 -8.66 7.38 -0.53
CA HIS A 54 -7.21 7.52 -0.60
C HIS A 54 -6.79 8.03 -1.96
N VAL A 55 -5.84 8.95 -1.96
CA VAL A 55 -5.30 9.54 -3.18
C VAL A 55 -3.80 9.28 -3.23
N PHE A 56 -3.30 8.89 -4.40
CA PHE A 56 -1.86 8.74 -4.61
C PHE A 56 -1.22 10.09 -4.86
N VAL A 57 -0.12 10.36 -4.18
CA VAL A 57 0.62 11.63 -4.25
C VAL A 57 2.09 11.35 -4.55
N ASN A 58 2.82 12.35 -5.06
CA ASN A 58 4.26 12.26 -5.39
C ASN A 58 4.67 11.08 -6.29
N ILE A 59 3.74 10.55 -7.09
CA ILE A 59 4.01 9.43 -8.02
C ILE A 59 5.02 9.83 -9.10
N GLU A 60 4.98 11.08 -9.56
CA GLU A 60 5.97 11.61 -10.52
C GLU A 60 7.38 11.69 -9.91
N GLU A 61 7.48 12.11 -8.64
CA GLU A 61 8.75 12.14 -7.92
C GLU A 61 9.30 10.72 -7.72
N LEU A 62 8.45 9.78 -7.29
CA LEU A 62 8.82 8.37 -7.19
C LEU A 62 9.29 7.83 -8.54
N SER A 63 8.61 8.20 -9.63
CA SER A 63 8.99 7.77 -10.99
C SER A 63 10.37 8.31 -11.38
N LYS A 64 10.67 9.58 -11.05
CA LYS A 64 12.01 10.16 -11.25
C LYS A 64 13.07 9.43 -10.45
N ILE A 65 12.79 9.12 -9.17
CA ILE A 65 13.67 8.33 -8.30
C ILE A 65 13.96 6.96 -8.93
N LEU A 66 12.92 6.26 -9.41
CA LEU A 66 13.06 4.95 -10.04
C LEU A 66 13.89 5.02 -11.33
N LYS A 67 13.64 6.02 -12.20
CA LYS A 67 14.40 6.23 -13.45
C LYS A 67 15.88 6.57 -13.20
N ASN A 68 16.19 7.27 -12.11
CA ASN A 68 17.56 7.61 -11.74
C ASN A 68 18.37 6.43 -11.19
N GLY A 69 17.70 5.33 -10.85
CA GLY A 69 18.36 4.13 -10.38
C GLY A 69 18.75 4.13 -8.90
N PRO A 70 19.05 2.95 -8.31
CA PRO A 70 19.40 2.86 -6.90
C PRO A 70 20.89 3.01 -6.58
N GLU A 71 21.79 2.74 -7.54
CA GLU A 71 23.22 2.38 -7.30
C GLU A 71 24.00 3.29 -6.35
N LYS A 72 23.68 4.58 -6.31
CA LYS A 72 24.43 5.57 -5.52
C LYS A 72 23.68 6.11 -4.30
N LYS A 73 22.41 5.74 -4.13
CA LYS A 73 21.54 6.37 -3.13
C LYS A 73 20.82 5.37 -2.24
N TYR A 74 20.42 4.22 -2.79
CA TYR A 74 19.57 3.29 -2.07
C TYR A 74 20.14 1.88 -2.03
N TRP A 75 20.01 1.24 -0.87
CA TRP A 75 20.31 -0.19 -0.71
C TRP A 75 19.05 -1.03 -0.50
N GLY A 76 17.87 -0.42 -0.40
CA GLY A 76 16.61 -1.12 -0.26
C GLY A 76 15.41 -0.18 -0.29
N ILE A 77 14.22 -0.77 -0.39
CA ILE A 77 12.94 -0.07 -0.34
C ILE A 77 12.13 -0.65 0.82
N ILE A 78 11.38 0.19 1.54
CA ILE A 78 10.42 -0.22 2.55
C ILE A 78 9.00 0.18 2.11
N ALA A 79 8.03 -0.72 2.24
CA ALA A 79 6.61 -0.41 2.14
C ALA A 79 5.82 -1.12 3.26
N THR A 80 5.14 -0.36 4.11
CA THR A 80 4.42 -0.92 5.28
C THR A 80 2.92 -1.06 5.06
N SER A 81 2.41 -0.66 3.89
CA SER A 81 0.99 -0.79 3.55
C SER A 81 0.79 -1.23 2.09
N GLN A 82 -0.30 -1.95 1.84
CA GLN A 82 -0.70 -2.34 0.49
C GLN A 82 -0.89 -1.11 -0.43
N LYS A 83 -1.33 0.03 0.13
CA LYS A 83 -1.50 1.28 -0.63
C LYS A 83 -0.16 1.86 -1.05
N ALA A 84 0.86 1.83 -0.20
CA ALA A 84 2.20 2.24 -0.60
C ALA A 84 2.74 1.39 -1.77
N VAL A 85 2.47 0.08 -1.74
CA VAL A 85 2.80 -0.83 -2.85
C VAL A 85 2.03 -0.49 -4.13
N LYS A 86 0.74 -0.15 -4.04
CA LYS A 86 -0.04 0.31 -5.21
C LYS A 86 0.54 1.60 -5.79
N GLY A 87 0.93 2.57 -4.96
CA GLY A 87 1.63 3.78 -5.41
C GLY A 87 2.95 3.45 -6.11
N LEU A 88 3.74 2.51 -5.55
CA LEU A 88 4.94 2.00 -6.20
C LEU A 88 4.64 1.38 -7.57
N LYS A 89 3.59 0.57 -7.72
CA LYS A 89 3.19 -0.01 -9.02
C LYS A 89 2.89 1.05 -10.07
N LEU A 90 2.15 2.10 -9.69
CA LEU A 90 1.86 3.22 -10.59
C LEU A 90 3.14 3.89 -11.06
N ALA A 91 4.03 4.24 -10.13
CA ALA A 91 5.32 4.85 -10.46
C ALA A 91 6.21 3.91 -11.30
N TRP A 92 6.21 2.62 -11.00
CA TRP A 92 6.97 1.60 -11.71
C TRP A 92 6.53 1.48 -13.17
N ASN A 93 5.22 1.46 -13.41
CA ASN A 93 4.67 1.44 -14.76
C ASN A 93 5.02 2.72 -15.52
N ASN A 94 4.89 3.89 -14.89
CA ASN A 94 5.29 5.17 -15.47
C ASN A 94 6.80 5.27 -15.74
N SER A 95 7.60 4.46 -15.05
CA SER A 95 9.06 4.49 -15.15
C SER A 95 9.61 3.55 -16.22
N PHE A 96 9.05 2.34 -16.33
CA PHE A 96 9.68 1.25 -17.06
C PHE A 96 8.82 0.59 -18.14
N ASN A 97 7.57 1.02 -18.33
CA ASN A 97 6.70 0.49 -19.39
C ASN A 97 6.60 1.40 -20.62
N ASP A 98 7.20 2.60 -20.59
CA ASP A 98 7.25 3.49 -21.75
C ASP A 98 8.47 3.13 -22.64
N VAL A 99 8.22 2.83 -23.91
CA VAL A 99 9.02 1.92 -24.77
C VAL A 99 10.16 2.63 -25.52
N THR A 100 10.48 3.88 -25.17
CA THR A 100 11.30 4.74 -26.02
C THR A 100 12.81 4.56 -25.86
N GLU A 101 13.31 4.08 -24.71
CA GLU A 101 14.75 3.87 -24.46
C GLU A 101 15.02 2.55 -23.70
N VAL A 102 15.18 1.46 -24.46
CA VAL A 102 15.07 0.09 -23.92
C VAL A 102 16.22 -0.30 -22.98
N ASP A 103 17.47 0.09 -23.26
CA ASP A 103 18.63 -0.50 -22.57
C ASP A 103 18.89 0.09 -21.16
N SER A 104 18.77 1.41 -20.97
CA SER A 104 19.04 2.03 -19.67
C SER A 104 17.94 1.71 -18.66
N PHE A 105 16.67 1.71 -19.09
CA PHE A 105 15.54 1.41 -18.21
C PHE A 105 15.51 -0.07 -17.80
N ILE A 106 15.92 -1.00 -18.65
CA ILE A 106 16.06 -2.42 -18.27
C ILE A 106 17.14 -2.58 -17.19
N LYS A 107 18.28 -1.88 -17.33
CA LYS A 107 19.34 -1.89 -16.32
C LYS A 107 18.80 -1.42 -14.97
N GLU A 108 18.19 -0.24 -14.92
CA GLU A 108 17.70 0.33 -13.67
C GLU A 108 16.57 -0.51 -13.04
N LYS A 109 15.65 -1.03 -13.85
CA LYS A 109 14.61 -1.96 -13.41
C LYS A 109 15.19 -3.21 -12.73
N ASN A 110 16.25 -3.79 -13.30
CA ASN A 110 16.90 -4.97 -12.74
C ASN A 110 17.65 -4.66 -11.44
N LEU A 111 18.29 -3.49 -11.36
CA LEU A 111 18.96 -3.04 -10.14
C LEU A 111 17.97 -2.91 -8.98
N TRP A 112 16.82 -2.29 -9.23
CA TRP A 112 15.76 -2.20 -8.22
C TRP A 112 15.20 -3.56 -7.80
N LYS A 113 15.07 -4.52 -8.72
CA LYS A 113 14.61 -5.89 -8.40
C LYS A 113 15.57 -6.67 -7.52
N ASN A 114 16.87 -6.42 -7.66
CA ASN A 114 17.91 -7.08 -6.87
C ASN A 114 18.01 -6.52 -5.44
N LEU A 115 17.54 -5.29 -5.21
CA LEU A 115 17.55 -4.70 -3.88
C LEU A 115 16.52 -5.35 -2.96
N PRO A 116 16.84 -5.49 -1.65
CA PRO A 116 15.87 -5.80 -0.61
C PRO A 116 14.63 -4.90 -0.65
N PHE A 117 13.47 -5.54 -0.73
CA PHE A 117 12.16 -4.88 -0.59
C PHE A 117 11.48 -5.34 0.70
N PHE A 118 11.55 -4.50 1.73
CA PHE A 118 11.05 -4.80 3.07
C PHE A 118 9.57 -4.46 3.19
N VAL A 119 8.77 -5.43 3.59
CA VAL A 119 7.32 -5.26 3.78
C VAL A 119 6.84 -5.72 5.13
N VAL A 120 5.73 -5.15 5.60
CA VAL A 120 5.04 -5.62 6.81
C VAL A 120 3.97 -6.63 6.40
N GLY A 121 4.25 -7.90 6.67
CA GLY A 121 3.27 -8.97 6.60
C GLY A 121 2.93 -9.47 5.19
N LYS A 122 2.19 -10.57 5.16
CA LYS A 122 1.87 -11.32 3.92
C LYS A 122 0.97 -10.55 2.96
N ALA A 123 0.04 -9.73 3.47
CA ALA A 123 -0.87 -8.97 2.62
C ALA A 123 -0.14 -7.92 1.78
N THR A 124 0.81 -7.19 2.39
CA THR A 124 1.64 -6.21 1.69
C THR A 124 2.60 -6.88 0.72
N ALA A 125 3.19 -8.03 1.09
CA ALA A 125 4.00 -8.84 0.18
C ALA A 125 3.21 -9.27 -1.06
N LYS A 126 2.02 -9.84 -0.86
CA LYS A 126 1.13 -10.27 -1.94
C LYS A 126 0.76 -9.13 -2.88
N ALA A 127 0.55 -7.93 -2.34
CA ALA A 127 0.29 -6.76 -3.17
C ALA A 127 1.46 -6.41 -4.10
N ALA A 128 2.69 -6.85 -3.81
CA ALA A 128 3.89 -6.54 -4.59
C ALA A 128 4.31 -7.67 -5.56
N ASP A 129 3.65 -8.82 -5.53
CA ASP A 129 4.03 -10.03 -6.30
C ASP A 129 4.28 -9.71 -7.79
N ASP A 130 3.39 -8.91 -8.41
CA ASP A 130 3.48 -8.56 -9.84
C ASP A 130 4.75 -7.77 -10.22
N LEU A 131 5.39 -7.08 -9.26
CA LEU A 131 6.63 -6.33 -9.50
C LEU A 131 7.86 -7.23 -9.48
N ASN A 132 7.73 -8.45 -8.94
CA ASN A 132 8.78 -9.46 -8.90
C ASN A 132 10.06 -8.94 -8.19
N LEU A 133 9.87 -8.19 -7.11
CA LEU A 133 10.93 -7.63 -6.26
C LEU A 133 11.43 -8.68 -5.24
N ASN A 134 12.67 -8.53 -4.76
CA ASN A 134 13.22 -9.33 -3.67
C ASN A 134 12.55 -8.99 -2.32
N THR A 135 11.37 -9.55 -2.10
CA THR A 135 10.49 -9.21 -0.97
C THR A 135 10.91 -9.92 0.32
N LEU A 136 11.17 -9.15 1.38
CA LEU A 136 11.62 -9.61 2.69
C LEU A 136 10.69 -9.09 3.81
N GLY A 137 10.77 -9.68 5.01
CA GLY A 137 9.98 -9.22 6.16
C GLY A 137 8.53 -9.77 6.23
N LEU A 138 8.21 -10.80 5.46
CA LEU A 138 6.86 -11.40 5.46
C LEU A 138 6.39 -11.88 6.85
N LYS A 139 7.35 -12.24 7.72
CA LYS A 139 7.12 -12.75 9.08
C LYS A 139 7.13 -11.64 10.15
N SER A 140 7.44 -10.40 9.80
CA SER A 140 7.64 -9.32 10.77
C SER A 140 6.37 -8.99 11.57
N GLY A 141 5.18 -9.20 11.00
CA GLY A 141 3.90 -9.02 11.70
C GLY A 141 3.53 -7.56 12.04
N ASN A 142 4.51 -6.73 12.40
CA ASN A 142 4.38 -5.32 12.73
C ASN A 142 5.65 -4.53 12.33
N SER A 143 5.60 -3.21 12.52
CA SER A 143 6.66 -2.25 12.19
C SER A 143 7.93 -2.36 13.05
N GLU A 144 7.81 -2.74 14.33
CA GLU A 144 8.96 -2.86 15.25
C GLU A 144 9.81 -4.08 14.91
N SER A 145 9.19 -5.24 14.76
CA SER A 145 9.87 -6.47 14.34
C SER A 145 10.50 -6.32 12.95
N LEU A 146 9.87 -5.54 12.05
CA LEU A 146 10.46 -5.25 10.75
C LEU A 146 11.71 -4.38 10.90
N ALA A 147 11.70 -3.39 11.80
CA ALA A 147 12.87 -2.56 12.06
C ALA A 147 14.05 -3.40 12.57
N GLU A 148 13.83 -4.32 13.53
CA GLU A 148 14.88 -5.23 14.01
C GLU A 148 15.43 -6.12 12.89
N TYR A 149 14.55 -6.65 12.03
CA TYR A 149 14.97 -7.45 10.88
C TYR A 149 15.85 -6.64 9.89
N ILE A 150 15.48 -5.38 9.65
CA ILE A 150 16.25 -4.46 8.80
C ILE A 150 17.60 -4.13 9.44
N ILE A 151 17.64 -3.89 10.75
CA ILE A 151 18.89 -3.60 11.49
C ILE A 151 19.86 -4.77 11.41
N GLN A 152 19.36 -5.99 11.58
CA GLN A 152 20.17 -7.21 11.41
C GLN A 152 20.71 -7.31 9.98
N SER A 153 19.83 -7.16 8.98
CA SER A 153 20.21 -7.21 7.56
C SER A 153 21.23 -6.13 7.18
N HIS A 154 21.09 -4.92 7.73
CA HIS A 154 22.01 -3.80 7.54
C HIS A 154 23.37 -4.08 8.17
N SER A 155 23.41 -4.72 9.34
CA SER A 155 24.67 -5.07 10.01
C SER A 155 25.46 -6.13 9.23
N GLU A 156 24.78 -7.07 8.58
CA GLU A 156 25.39 -8.12 7.76
C GLU A 156 25.93 -7.60 6.42
N SER A 157 25.18 -6.71 5.76
CA SER A 157 25.53 -6.16 4.44
C SER A 157 26.36 -4.87 4.49
N ASN A 158 26.37 -4.18 5.65
CA ASN A 158 27.08 -2.94 5.95
C ASN A 158 26.99 -1.81 4.88
N PRO A 159 25.80 -1.43 4.38
CA PRO A 159 25.64 -0.45 3.30
C PRO A 159 25.67 1.02 3.81
N THR A 160 26.65 1.37 4.65
CA THR A 160 26.70 2.62 5.45
C THR A 160 26.61 3.94 4.66
N ALA A 161 26.94 3.93 3.37
CA ALA A 161 26.83 5.12 2.51
C ALA A 161 25.42 5.34 1.95
N LEU A 162 24.60 4.29 1.87
CA LEU A 162 23.31 4.27 1.17
C LEU A 162 22.14 4.43 2.16
N SER A 163 21.01 4.89 1.65
CA SER A 163 19.76 5.06 2.41
C SER A 163 18.74 3.97 2.07
N LEU A 164 17.73 3.80 2.91
CA LEU A 164 16.51 3.09 2.54
C LEU A 164 15.47 4.07 1.99
N LEU A 165 14.80 3.72 0.90
CA LEU A 165 13.65 4.47 0.41
C LEU A 165 12.38 3.96 1.11
N PHE A 166 11.80 4.74 2.01
CA PHE A 166 10.59 4.38 2.73
C PHE A 166 9.34 5.00 2.10
N LEU A 167 8.53 4.17 1.45
CA LEU A 167 7.27 4.55 0.85
C LEU A 167 6.15 4.46 1.89
N THR A 168 5.46 5.57 2.12
CA THR A 168 4.56 5.70 3.26
C THR A 168 3.32 6.54 2.97
N GLY A 169 2.38 6.51 3.90
CA GLY A 169 1.16 7.32 3.87
C GLY A 169 1.11 8.36 4.97
N ASP A 170 0.12 9.26 4.90
CA ASP A 170 -0.05 10.35 5.86
C ASP A 170 -0.39 9.84 7.27
N LYS A 171 -1.11 8.71 7.35
CA LYS A 171 -1.41 7.98 8.58
C LYS A 171 -0.43 6.84 8.76
N ARG A 172 0.72 7.14 9.36
CA ARG A 172 1.73 6.12 9.72
C ARG A 172 2.12 6.23 11.19
N LEU A 173 2.66 5.13 11.70
CA LEU A 173 3.30 5.09 13.02
C LEU A 173 4.80 5.29 12.85
N ASP A 174 5.37 6.23 13.59
CA ASP A 174 6.80 6.59 13.48
C ASP A 174 7.75 5.61 14.21
N LYS A 175 7.25 4.46 14.66
CA LYS A 175 8.04 3.45 15.36
C LYS A 175 9.18 2.89 14.50
N LEU A 176 8.88 2.52 13.25
CA LEU A 176 9.89 2.02 12.30
C LEU A 176 10.96 3.07 11.96
N PRO A 177 10.60 4.28 11.49
CA PRO A 177 11.63 5.27 11.14
C PRO A 177 12.46 5.70 12.34
N THR A 178 11.85 5.86 13.52
CA THR A 178 12.57 6.19 14.76
C THR A 178 13.61 5.11 15.10
N ARG A 179 13.19 3.83 15.10
CA ARG A 179 14.07 2.72 15.46
C ARG A 179 15.24 2.54 14.48
N LEU A 180 15.00 2.75 13.17
CA LEU A 180 16.06 2.71 12.17
C LEU A 180 17.04 3.88 12.34
N SER A 181 16.54 5.08 12.65
CA SER A 181 17.36 6.26 12.90
C SER A 181 18.26 6.09 14.15
N GLU A 182 17.72 5.53 15.23
CA GLU A 182 18.48 5.19 16.45
C GLU A 182 19.61 4.20 16.18
N ALA A 183 19.42 3.30 15.21
CA ALA A 183 20.44 2.35 14.75
C ALA A 183 21.43 2.96 13.74
N GLY A 184 21.32 4.26 13.44
CA GLY A 184 22.20 4.96 12.49
C GLY A 184 21.94 4.64 11.02
N ILE A 185 20.79 4.03 10.69
CA ILE A 185 20.42 3.69 9.31
C ILE A 185 19.80 4.92 8.65
N LYS A 186 20.34 5.31 7.50
CA LYS A 186 19.82 6.45 6.73
C LYS A 186 18.51 6.07 6.06
N LEU A 187 17.51 6.93 6.21
CA LEU A 187 16.17 6.74 5.68
C LEU A 187 15.76 7.97 4.86
N GLU A 188 15.28 7.73 3.65
CA GLU A 188 14.62 8.74 2.83
C GLU A 188 13.16 8.37 2.70
N GLU A 189 12.30 9.21 3.22
CA GLU A 189 10.87 8.95 3.22
C GLU A 189 10.18 9.64 2.06
N LEU A 190 9.28 8.92 1.39
CA LEU A 190 8.42 9.47 0.38
C LEU A 190 6.96 9.17 0.70
N LEU A 191 6.19 10.23 0.90
CA LEU A 191 4.74 10.15 1.02
C LEU A 191 4.17 9.80 -0.37
N VAL A 192 3.56 8.63 -0.51
CA VAL A 192 3.02 8.15 -1.80
C VAL A 192 1.50 8.04 -1.84
N TYR A 193 0.85 8.17 -0.68
CA TYR A 193 -0.61 8.27 -0.62
C TYR A 193 -1.07 9.05 0.61
N GLU A 194 -2.24 9.64 0.50
CA GLU A 194 -2.92 10.34 1.59
C GLU A 194 -4.31 9.77 1.81
N THR A 195 -4.77 9.82 3.05
CA THR A 195 -6.15 9.53 3.44
C THR A 195 -6.92 10.85 3.46
N ARG A 196 -7.98 10.93 2.66
CA ARG A 196 -8.83 12.13 2.54
C ARG A 196 -10.27 11.79 2.87
N PRO A 197 -11.11 12.78 3.23
CA PRO A 197 -12.55 12.59 3.22
C PRO A 197 -12.99 12.05 1.85
N ASP A 198 -14.00 11.19 1.84
CA ASP A 198 -14.63 10.78 0.58
C ASP A 198 -15.49 11.94 0.05
N GLU A 199 -15.24 12.37 -1.18
CA GLU A 199 -15.93 13.52 -1.79
C GLU A 199 -17.43 13.22 -2.03
N ASN A 200 -17.79 11.94 -2.17
CA ASN A 200 -19.17 11.51 -2.39
C ASN A 200 -19.95 11.32 -1.07
N PHE A 201 -19.27 11.36 0.08
CA PHE A 201 -19.89 11.13 1.39
C PHE A 201 -21.08 12.07 1.66
N SER A 202 -21.03 13.32 1.17
CA SER A 202 -22.10 14.30 1.39
C SER A 202 -23.28 14.13 0.43
N THR A 203 -23.08 13.42 -0.67
CA THR A 203 -24.07 13.20 -1.75
C THR A 203 -24.84 11.89 -1.58
N GLU A 204 -24.30 10.97 -0.77
CA GLU A 204 -24.85 9.65 -0.48
C GLU A 204 -25.63 9.57 0.85
N MET A 205 -25.76 10.70 1.58
CA MET A 205 -26.64 10.85 2.76
C MET A 205 -28.04 11.33 2.38
#